data_AF-A0A9P3LJJ6-F1
#
_entry.id   AF-A0A9P3LJJ6-F1
#
_cell.length_a   1.000
_cell.length_b   1.000
_cell.length_c   1.000
_cell.angle_alpha   90.00
_cell.angle_beta   90.00
_cell.angle_gamma   90.00
#
_symmetry.space_group_name_H-M   'P 1'
#
loop_
_entity.id
_entity.type
_entity.pdbx_description
1 polymer ?
#
loop_
_entity_poly.entity_id
_entity_poly.type
_entity_poly.pdbx_seq_one_letter_code
_entity_poly.pdbx_strand_id
1 'polypeptide(L)'
;MVVQSEIEVLKITPQGWLQLVQPSANTDEVEEITLSAQGYITSVNLPPIYHRKQLRKNINHSSQSVVITGLGADVFDKYMEALISIHHVLGLYLPHDALLPLKTEEERGDLAIYSHNRYYTLQENIQEAIIDFDKTIDPNDVLRANKPVNAEYTEDNKVEYFEQHTDISKDKDLIQARLSTMKEEAVKRKHTKRKVVYRNLITETEYRLKKLKLDETTASTEDKEEGSKEAQKEGEGSQPMEVS
;
A
#
# COMPACT_ATOMS: atom_id res chain seq x y z
N MET A 1 -12.46 18.38 26.07
CA MET A 1 -11.02 18.53 26.33
C MET A 1 -10.37 18.60 24.95
N VAL A 2 -9.98 19.80 24.52
CA VAL A 2 -9.37 20.01 23.20
C VAL A 2 -7.87 19.83 23.41
N VAL A 3 -7.32 18.71 22.94
CA VAL A 3 -5.87 18.56 22.85
C VAL A 3 -5.47 19.32 21.59
N GLN A 4 -4.97 20.54 21.78
CA GLN A 4 -4.24 21.25 20.72
C GLN A 4 -2.90 20.52 20.56
N SER A 5 -2.82 19.60 19.62
CA SER A 5 -1.54 19.14 19.10
C SER A 5 -0.98 20.25 18.22
N GLU A 6 0.04 20.94 18.71
CA GLU A 6 0.85 21.84 17.89
C GLU A 6 1.63 20.98 16.89
N ILE A 7 1.22 21.03 15.62
CA ILE A 7 2.01 20.47 14.52
C ILE A 7 3.08 21.51 14.21
N GLU A 8 4.33 21.17 14.49
CA GLU A 8 5.46 22.04 14.15
C GLU A 8 6.06 21.60 12.81
N VAL A 9 6.15 22.53 11.87
CA VAL A 9 6.83 22.30 10.58
C VAL A 9 8.33 22.43 10.83
N LEU A 10 8.93 21.42 11.45
CA LEU A 10 10.33 21.42 11.79
C LEU A 10 11.11 20.61 10.76
N LYS A 11 11.75 21.37 9.86
CA LYS A 11 12.92 21.04 9.03
C LYS A 11 12.60 20.99 7.53
N ILE A 12 13.04 22.04 6.85
CA ILE A 12 13.39 22.00 5.43
C ILE A 12 14.75 21.30 5.39
N THR A 13 14.82 20.10 4.82
CA THR A 13 16.09 19.43 4.60
C THR A 13 16.94 20.20 3.59
N PRO A 14 18.28 20.05 3.58
CA PRO A 14 19.12 20.64 2.54
C PRO A 14 18.69 20.25 1.12
N GLN A 15 18.01 19.11 0.98
CA GLN A 15 17.44 18.60 -0.29
C GLN A 15 16.13 19.30 -0.71
N GLY A 16 15.55 20.17 0.13
CA GLY A 16 14.28 20.88 -0.16
C GLY A 16 13.02 20.07 0.16
N TRP A 17 13.14 18.98 0.92
CA TRP A 17 12.01 18.14 1.32
C TRP A 17 11.47 18.67 2.64
N LEU A 18 10.16 18.76 2.74
CA LEU A 18 9.46 19.17 3.95
C LEU A 18 9.04 17.93 4.73
N GLN A 19 9.61 17.78 5.92
CA GLN A 19 9.20 16.73 6.84
C GLN A 19 8.21 17.30 7.85
N LEU A 20 7.03 16.69 7.93
CA LEU A 20 6.06 16.99 8.98
C LEU A 20 6.43 16.20 10.20
N VAL A 21 6.60 16.89 11.31
CA VAL A 21 6.99 16.25 12.56
C VAL A 21 6.18 16.79 13.72
N GLN A 22 6.06 15.99 14.77
CA GLN A 22 5.37 16.35 15.99
C GLN A 22 6.32 16.17 17.18
N PRO A 23 6.39 17.11 18.13
CA PRO A 23 7.06 16.88 19.39
C PRO A 23 6.41 15.70 20.12
N SER A 24 7.21 14.72 20.54
CA SER A 24 6.72 13.63 21.38
C SER A 24 6.23 14.18 22.71
N ALA A 25 5.08 13.71 23.18
CA ALA A 25 4.51 14.16 24.45
C ALA A 25 5.36 13.75 25.68
N ASN A 26 6.28 12.79 25.50
CA ASN A 26 7.02 12.17 26.59
C ASN A 26 8.56 12.29 26.47
N THR A 27 9.06 12.77 25.33
CA THR A 27 10.50 12.91 25.05
C THR A 27 10.76 14.22 24.32
N ASP A 28 11.95 14.82 24.50
CA ASP A 28 12.44 15.95 23.67
C ASP A 28 12.77 15.50 22.21
N GLU A 29 12.21 14.37 21.77
CA GLU A 29 12.39 13.81 20.46
C GLU A 29 11.22 14.21 19.55
N VAL A 30 11.56 14.32 18.27
CA VAL A 30 10.65 14.80 17.23
C VAL A 30 10.24 13.59 16.39
N GLU A 31 8.95 13.30 16.32
CA GLU A 31 8.38 12.14 15.62
C GLU A 31 7.86 12.52 14.23
N GLU A 32 8.13 11.70 13.22
CA GLU A 32 7.63 11.92 11.86
C GLU A 32 6.13 11.62 11.74
N ILE A 33 5.37 12.57 11.18
CA ILE A 33 3.93 12.42 10.96
C ILE A 33 3.71 11.63 9.67
N THR A 34 3.24 10.39 9.80
CA THR A 34 2.81 9.57 8.66
C THR A 34 1.30 9.68 8.46
N LEU A 35 0.88 10.21 7.31
CA LEU A 35 -0.54 10.28 6.93
C LEU A 35 -0.92 9.05 6.12
N SER A 36 -1.87 8.26 6.63
CA SER A 36 -2.34 7.05 5.95
C SER A 36 -3.72 7.27 5.31
N ALA A 37 -3.86 6.83 4.05
CA ALA A 37 -5.13 6.82 3.32
C ALA A 37 -5.50 5.41 2.90
N GLN A 38 -6.79 5.08 2.94
CA GLN A 38 -7.31 3.86 2.35
C GLN A 38 -8.15 4.22 1.12
N GLY A 39 -7.77 3.71 -0.04
CA GLY A 39 -8.49 3.90 -1.28
C GLY A 39 -8.36 2.71 -2.22
N TYR A 40 -8.88 2.87 -3.43
CA TYR A 40 -8.86 1.90 -4.50
C TYR A 40 -7.83 2.28 -5.55
N ILE A 41 -7.03 1.31 -5.96
CA ILE A 41 -6.06 1.48 -7.03
C ILE A 41 -6.79 1.40 -8.39
N THR A 42 -6.72 2.44 -9.19
CA THR A 42 -7.35 2.50 -10.53
C THR A 42 -6.37 2.34 -11.67
N SER A 43 -5.12 2.76 -11.47
CA SER A 43 -4.06 2.64 -12.46
C SER A 43 -2.74 2.33 -11.78
N VAL A 44 -1.97 1.43 -12.40
CA VAL A 44 -0.71 0.91 -11.88
C VAL A 44 0.28 0.81 -13.02
N ASN A 45 1.46 1.36 -12.79
CA ASN A 45 2.65 1.08 -13.57
C ASN A 45 3.77 0.79 -12.58
N LEU A 46 3.94 -0.47 -12.20
CA LEU A 46 4.92 -0.90 -11.21
C LEU A 46 5.84 -1.97 -11.80
N PRO A 47 7.04 -2.16 -11.22
CA PRO A 47 7.87 -3.32 -11.49
C PRO A 47 7.13 -4.63 -11.14
N PRO A 48 7.61 -5.80 -11.63
CA PRO A 48 8.88 -5.98 -12.34
C PRO A 48 8.84 -5.59 -13.82
N ILE A 49 9.97 -5.08 -14.33
CA ILE A 49 10.15 -4.73 -15.74
C ILE A 49 10.79 -5.90 -16.48
N TYR A 50 9.99 -6.64 -17.25
CA TYR A 50 10.45 -7.79 -18.03
C TYR A 50 10.83 -7.43 -19.47
N HIS A 51 10.21 -6.39 -20.03
CA HIS A 51 10.32 -6.04 -21.44
C HIS A 51 10.38 -4.53 -21.70
N ARG A 52 11.14 -4.12 -22.72
CA ARG A 52 11.29 -2.71 -23.12
C ARG A 52 9.97 -2.00 -23.44
N LYS A 53 8.94 -2.74 -23.84
CA LYS A 53 7.60 -2.23 -24.17
C LYS A 53 6.84 -1.69 -22.95
N GLN A 54 7.19 -2.11 -21.74
CA GLN A 54 6.63 -1.55 -20.48
C GLN A 54 7.14 -0.12 -20.21
N LEU A 55 8.29 0.22 -20.79
CA LEU A 55 8.93 1.52 -20.60
C LEU A 55 8.48 2.52 -21.66
N ARG A 56 8.51 3.81 -21.32
CA ARG A 56 8.20 4.87 -22.27
C ARG A 56 9.22 4.89 -23.40
N LYS A 57 8.82 5.41 -24.57
CA LYS A 57 9.74 5.58 -25.72
C LYS A 57 11.01 6.32 -25.29
N ASN A 58 10.83 7.48 -24.65
CA ASN A 58 11.92 8.16 -23.95
C ASN A 58 12.07 7.54 -22.55
N ILE A 59 13.16 6.79 -22.35
CA ILE A 59 13.38 6.08 -21.09
C ILE A 59 13.68 7.02 -19.91
N ASN A 60 14.20 8.23 -20.16
CA ASN A 60 14.38 9.28 -19.14
C ASN A 60 13.07 9.64 -18.43
N HIS A 61 11.94 9.43 -19.10
CA HIS A 61 10.61 9.74 -18.57
C HIS A 61 9.90 8.47 -18.08
N SER A 62 10.58 7.33 -18.05
CA SER A 62 10.01 6.11 -17.48
C SER A 62 9.98 6.23 -15.96
N SER A 63 8.81 5.95 -15.41
CA SER A 63 8.52 6.06 -14.00
C SER A 63 7.63 4.91 -13.60
N GLN A 64 7.70 4.57 -12.34
CA GLN A 64 6.67 3.82 -11.66
C GLN A 64 5.60 4.77 -11.12
N SER A 65 4.34 4.36 -11.15
CA SER A 65 3.23 5.20 -10.70
C SER A 65 2.06 4.38 -10.21
N VAL A 66 1.33 4.93 -9.25
CA VAL A 66 0.07 4.39 -8.73
C VAL A 66 -0.94 5.52 -8.65
N VAL A 67 -2.18 5.23 -9.05
CA VAL A 67 -3.32 6.13 -8.89
C VAL A 67 -4.30 5.52 -7.92
N ILE A 68 -4.63 6.26 -6.87
CA ILE A 68 -5.51 5.83 -5.79
C ILE A 68 -6.70 6.79 -5.73
N THR A 69 -7.93 6.28 -5.71
CA THR A 69 -9.15 7.08 -5.55
C THR A 69 -10.09 6.47 -4.53
N GLY A 70 -11.01 7.28 -4.00
CA GLY A 70 -12.03 6.85 -3.06
C GLY A 70 -13.23 6.14 -3.68
N LEU A 71 -13.45 6.27 -5.00
CA LEU A 71 -14.69 5.82 -5.68
C LEU A 71 -15.97 6.29 -4.96
N GLY A 72 -15.96 7.56 -4.50
CA GLY A 72 -17.05 8.19 -3.75
C GLY A 72 -17.17 7.75 -2.28
N ALA A 73 -16.12 7.15 -1.70
CA ALA A 73 -16.07 6.82 -0.28
C ALA A 73 -15.79 8.06 0.59
N ASP A 74 -16.73 8.39 1.48
CA ASP A 74 -16.66 9.54 2.40
C ASP A 74 -15.35 9.61 3.21
N VAL A 75 -14.75 8.47 3.53
CA VAL A 75 -13.50 8.40 4.30
C VAL A 75 -12.32 8.92 3.48
N PHE A 76 -12.26 8.57 2.19
CA PHE A 76 -11.21 9.04 1.30
C PHE A 76 -11.42 10.52 0.94
N ASP A 77 -12.66 10.96 0.75
CA ASP A 77 -12.97 12.37 0.49
C ASP A 77 -12.48 13.25 1.65
N LYS A 78 -12.75 12.85 2.90
CA LYS A 78 -12.23 13.54 4.09
C LYS A 78 -10.71 13.54 4.16
N TYR A 79 -10.06 12.46 3.74
CA TYR A 79 -8.60 12.41 3.65
C TYR A 79 -8.09 13.44 2.63
N MET A 80 -8.70 13.53 1.45
CA MET A 80 -8.34 14.51 0.43
C MET A 80 -8.56 15.94 0.92
N GLU A 81 -9.67 16.22 1.59
CA GLU A 81 -9.94 17.53 2.21
C GLU A 81 -8.87 17.88 3.25
N ALA A 82 -8.46 16.93 4.09
CA ALA A 82 -7.39 17.12 5.06
C ALA A 82 -6.04 17.37 4.39
N LEU A 83 -5.69 16.60 3.36
CA LEU A 83 -4.45 16.76 2.59
C LEU A 83 -4.36 18.13 1.91
N ILE A 84 -5.44 18.57 1.27
CA ILE A 84 -5.53 19.91 0.65
C ILE A 84 -5.40 21.00 1.72
N SER A 85 -6.04 20.82 2.88
CA SER A 85 -5.96 21.78 3.98
C SER A 85 -4.54 21.89 4.53
N ILE A 86 -3.85 20.77 4.73
CA ILE A 86 -2.44 20.74 5.16
C ILE A 86 -1.56 21.44 4.13
N HIS A 87 -1.71 21.12 2.84
CA HIS A 87 -0.95 21.77 1.77
C HIS A 87 -1.18 23.28 1.73
N HIS A 88 -2.43 23.73 1.88
CA HIS A 88 -2.77 25.14 1.93
C HIS A 88 -2.10 25.85 3.12
N VAL A 89 -2.21 25.27 4.32
CA VAL A 89 -1.58 25.82 5.53
C VAL A 89 -0.06 25.91 5.34
N LEU A 90 0.59 24.87 4.84
CA LEU A 90 2.02 24.87 4.54
C LEU A 90 2.40 25.97 3.54
N GLY A 91 1.59 26.18 2.51
CA GLY A 91 1.81 27.25 1.52
C GLY A 91 1.73 28.66 2.12
N LEU A 92 1.07 28.85 3.26
CA LEU A 92 1.03 30.14 3.97
C LEU A 92 2.29 30.40 4.81
N TYR A 93 2.95 29.34 5.29
CA TYR A 93 4.13 29.46 6.16
C TYR A 93 5.46 29.37 5.41
N LEU A 94 5.47 28.74 4.23
CA LEU A 94 6.67 28.55 3.44
C LEU A 94 6.90 29.70 2.44
N PRO A 95 8.16 29.97 2.06
CA PRO A 95 8.46 30.92 1.00
C PRO A 95 7.76 30.57 -0.32
N HIS A 96 7.51 31.60 -1.15
CA HIS A 96 6.99 31.40 -2.51
C HIS A 96 7.88 30.40 -3.27
N ASP A 97 7.26 29.42 -3.93
CA ASP A 97 7.88 28.32 -4.68
C ASP A 97 8.64 27.26 -3.85
N ALA A 98 8.65 27.33 -2.51
CA ALA A 98 9.25 26.28 -1.68
C ALA A 98 8.38 25.00 -1.61
N LEU A 99 7.08 25.12 -1.88
CA LEU A 99 6.14 24.00 -1.86
C LEU A 99 5.77 23.61 -3.29
N LEU A 100 6.01 22.34 -3.65
CA LEU A 100 5.54 21.80 -4.91
C LEU A 100 4.01 21.82 -4.98
N PRO A 101 3.42 22.08 -6.16
CA PRO A 101 1.97 22.08 -6.30
C PRO A 101 1.41 20.68 -5.99
N LEU A 102 0.39 20.63 -5.14
CA LEU A 102 -0.35 19.40 -4.90
C LEU A 102 -1.09 19.03 -6.19
N LYS A 103 -0.69 17.92 -6.82
CA LYS A 103 -1.37 17.39 -7.99
C LYS A 103 -2.52 16.49 -7.53
N THR A 104 -3.73 17.02 -7.55
CA THR A 104 -4.94 16.21 -7.46
C THR A 104 -5.49 15.99 -8.86
N GLU A 105 -5.69 14.73 -9.24
CA GLU A 105 -6.36 14.37 -10.49
C GLU A 105 -7.80 13.92 -10.19
N GLU A 106 -8.67 13.99 -11.19
CA GLU A 106 -9.99 13.39 -11.12
C GLU A 106 -10.00 12.11 -11.95
N GLU A 107 -10.27 10.99 -11.29
CA GLU A 107 -10.45 9.71 -11.94
C GLU A 107 -11.95 9.40 -11.98
N ARG A 108 -12.54 9.45 -13.17
CA ARG A 108 -13.98 9.21 -13.39
C ARG A 108 -14.91 10.13 -12.58
N GLY A 109 -14.44 11.33 -12.23
CA GLY A 109 -15.19 12.34 -11.49
C GLY A 109 -15.05 12.26 -9.97
N ASP A 110 -14.21 11.36 -9.46
CA ASP A 110 -13.81 11.31 -8.05
C ASP A 110 -12.37 11.79 -7.89
N LEU A 111 -12.05 12.45 -6.77
CA LEU A 111 -10.68 12.87 -6.48
C LEU A 111 -9.75 11.65 -6.39
N ALA A 112 -8.54 11.81 -6.92
CA ALA A 112 -7.51 10.79 -6.94
C ALA A 112 -6.14 11.36 -6.55
N ILE A 113 -5.36 10.51 -5.89
CA ILE A 113 -3.95 10.73 -5.56
C ILE A 113 -3.12 10.07 -6.65
N TYR A 114 -2.32 10.88 -7.32
CA TYR A 114 -1.36 10.42 -8.32
C TYR A 114 0.05 10.45 -7.72
N SER A 115 0.62 9.27 -7.47
CA SER A 115 1.98 9.12 -6.97
C SER A 115 2.86 8.53 -8.06
N HIS A 116 4.02 9.13 -8.32
CA HIS A 116 4.96 8.61 -9.30
C HIS A 116 6.41 8.84 -8.89
N ASN A 117 7.29 7.89 -9.21
CA ASN A 117 8.73 8.01 -9.04
C ASN A 117 9.47 7.58 -10.32
N ARG A 118 10.47 8.35 -10.74
CA ARG A 118 11.23 8.08 -11.97
C ARG A 118 12.26 6.99 -11.71
N TYR A 119 12.55 6.17 -12.73
CA TYR A 119 13.65 5.20 -12.65
C TYR A 119 15.02 5.85 -12.86
N TYR A 120 15.08 7.08 -13.37
CA TYR A 120 16.35 7.77 -13.59
C TYR A 120 16.25 9.24 -13.24
N THR A 121 17.32 9.74 -12.64
CA THR A 121 17.59 11.15 -12.38
C THR A 121 18.69 11.62 -13.33
N LEU A 122 18.50 12.76 -13.98
CA LEU A 122 19.53 13.33 -14.86
C LEU A 122 20.77 13.72 -14.03
N GLN A 123 21.96 13.54 -14.59
CA GLN A 123 23.23 13.79 -13.89
C GLN A 123 23.34 15.19 -13.25
N GLU A 124 22.76 16.21 -13.88
CA GLU A 124 22.72 17.57 -13.36
C GLU A 124 21.88 17.74 -12.09
N ASN A 125 20.99 16.79 -11.80
CA ASN A 125 20.05 16.81 -10.67
C ASN A 125 20.35 15.71 -9.64
N ILE A 126 21.46 14.98 -9.77
CA ILE A 126 21.83 13.94 -8.81
C ILE A 126 22.29 14.63 -7.53
N GLN A 127 21.59 14.33 -6.44
CA GLN A 127 21.96 14.75 -5.08
C GLN A 127 22.29 13.55 -4.20
N GLU A 128 21.64 12.41 -4.46
CA GLU A 128 21.78 11.18 -3.69
C GLU A 128 22.76 10.17 -4.31
N ALA A 129 23.11 9.15 -3.53
CA ALA A 129 23.98 8.08 -3.97
C ALA A 129 23.41 7.32 -5.18
N ILE A 130 24.29 6.99 -6.13
CA ILE A 130 23.97 6.15 -7.28
C ILE A 130 23.93 4.70 -6.80
N ILE A 131 22.84 4.01 -7.07
CA ILE A 131 22.61 2.62 -6.69
C ILE A 131 22.25 1.77 -7.92
N ASP A 132 22.35 0.46 -7.76
CA ASP A 132 21.97 -0.50 -8.80
C ASP A 132 20.50 -0.92 -8.69
N PHE A 133 19.90 -1.31 -9.81
CA PHE A 133 18.56 -1.90 -9.80
C PHE A 133 18.59 -3.28 -9.14
N ASP A 134 17.64 -3.52 -8.23
CA ASP A 134 17.36 -4.84 -7.69
C ASP A 134 16.76 -5.75 -8.78
N LYS A 135 17.04 -7.05 -8.71
CA LYS A 135 16.45 -8.09 -9.55
C LYS A 135 14.94 -8.23 -9.35
N THR A 136 14.39 -7.76 -8.23
CA THR A 136 12.94 -7.64 -8.04
C THR A 136 12.32 -6.60 -8.96
N ILE A 137 13.07 -5.54 -9.30
CA ILE A 137 12.62 -4.42 -10.15
C ILE A 137 12.95 -4.68 -11.62
N ASP A 138 14.18 -5.11 -11.91
CA ASP A 138 14.70 -5.35 -13.27
C ASP A 138 15.25 -6.78 -13.44
N PRO A 139 14.38 -7.81 -13.45
CA PRO A 139 14.81 -9.22 -13.50
C PRO A 139 15.70 -9.53 -14.71
N ASN A 140 15.39 -8.91 -15.85
CA ASN A 140 16.01 -9.17 -17.16
C ASN A 140 17.03 -8.09 -17.56
N ASP A 141 17.47 -7.23 -16.64
CA ASP A 141 18.39 -6.11 -16.91
C ASP A 141 17.92 -5.18 -18.06
N VAL A 142 16.61 -5.02 -18.26
CA VAL A 142 16.03 -4.18 -19.31
C VAL A 142 16.27 -2.71 -19.02
N LEU A 143 16.05 -2.26 -17.79
CA LEU A 143 16.36 -0.90 -17.37
C LEU A 143 17.88 -0.69 -17.50
N ARG A 144 18.69 -1.59 -16.94
CA ARG A 144 20.15 -1.48 -17.02
C ARG A 144 20.67 -1.43 -18.47
N ALA A 145 20.17 -2.29 -19.35
CA ALA A 145 20.59 -2.36 -20.76
C ALA A 145 20.17 -1.13 -21.59
N ASN A 146 19.12 -0.41 -21.18
CA ASN A 146 18.61 0.76 -21.89
C ASN A 146 18.92 2.07 -21.15
N LYS A 147 19.85 2.05 -20.19
CA LYS A 147 20.21 3.21 -19.38
C LYS A 147 20.58 4.42 -20.27
N PRO A 148 20.01 5.61 -20.02
CA PRO A 148 20.42 6.84 -20.68
C PRO A 148 21.88 7.21 -20.42
N VAL A 149 22.50 7.91 -21.37
CA VAL A 149 23.90 8.36 -21.25
C VAL A 149 24.09 9.34 -20.08
N ASN A 150 23.09 10.19 -19.81
CA ASN A 150 23.18 11.29 -18.85
C ASN A 150 22.21 11.14 -17.66
N ALA A 151 21.84 9.90 -17.31
CA ALA A 151 20.93 9.66 -16.19
C ALA A 151 21.33 8.43 -15.39
N GLU A 152 21.10 8.49 -14.09
CA GLU A 152 21.47 7.48 -13.10
C GLU A 152 20.28 7.07 -12.26
N TYR A 153 20.31 5.86 -11.72
CA TYR A 153 19.36 5.42 -10.70
C TYR A 153 19.94 5.74 -9.32
N THR A 154 19.22 6.52 -8.53
CA THR A 154 19.68 7.02 -7.22
C THR A 154 18.80 6.52 -6.08
N GLU A 155 19.22 6.70 -4.83
CA GLU A 155 18.41 6.31 -3.65
C GLU A 155 16.99 6.91 -3.68
N ASP A 156 16.85 8.17 -4.08
CA ASP A 156 15.54 8.82 -4.28
C ASP A 156 14.63 8.12 -5.30
N ASN A 157 15.20 7.39 -6.25
CA ASN A 157 14.44 6.65 -7.25
C ASN A 157 13.97 5.29 -6.73
N LYS A 158 14.54 4.82 -5.61
CA LYS A 158 14.15 3.57 -4.97
C LYS A 158 12.75 3.69 -4.40
N VAL A 159 11.94 2.68 -4.65
CA VAL A 159 10.63 2.54 -4.01
C VAL A 159 10.54 1.18 -3.36
N GLU A 160 10.07 1.20 -2.13
CA GLU A 160 9.93 0.02 -1.29
C GLU A 160 8.48 -0.46 -1.33
N TYR A 161 8.33 -1.77 -1.49
CA TYR A 161 7.04 -2.43 -1.56
C TYR A 161 6.87 -3.26 -0.31
N PHE A 162 5.79 -2.99 0.42
CA PHE A 162 5.46 -3.72 1.64
C PHE A 162 4.15 -4.47 1.43
N GLU A 163 4.13 -5.73 1.82
CA GLU A 163 2.91 -6.52 1.94
C GLU A 163 2.50 -6.56 3.40
N GLN A 164 1.26 -6.17 3.70
CA GLN A 164 0.72 -6.32 5.03
C GLN A 164 0.19 -7.73 5.22
N HIS A 165 0.92 -8.55 5.99
CA HIS A 165 0.42 -9.83 6.47
C HIS A 165 -0.43 -9.60 7.72
N THR A 166 -1.75 -9.53 7.56
CA THR A 166 -2.68 -9.58 8.69
C THR A 166 -2.77 -11.03 9.19
N ASP A 167 -2.44 -11.26 10.45
CA ASP A 167 -2.74 -12.52 11.15
C ASP A 167 -4.27 -12.68 11.22
N ILE A 168 -4.79 -13.46 10.29
CA ILE A 168 -6.22 -13.63 9.98
C ILE A 168 -7.06 -14.02 11.22
N SER A 169 -6.44 -14.66 12.21
CA SER A 169 -7.08 -15.11 13.45
C SER A 169 -7.51 -13.96 14.37
N LYS A 170 -6.79 -12.84 14.37
CA LYS A 170 -7.08 -11.66 15.22
C LYS A 170 -8.05 -10.68 14.57
N ASP A 171 -8.15 -10.68 13.25
CA ASP A 171 -8.97 -9.73 12.48
C ASP A 171 -10.41 -10.20 12.25
N LYS A 172 -10.74 -11.45 12.55
CA LYS A 172 -12.10 -11.98 12.35
C LYS A 172 -13.15 -11.16 13.10
N ASP A 173 -12.86 -10.83 14.36
CA ASP A 173 -13.74 -10.02 15.20
C ASP A 173 -13.83 -8.57 14.71
N LEU A 174 -12.71 -8.01 14.22
CA LEU A 174 -12.65 -6.66 13.67
C LEU A 174 -13.45 -6.54 12.35
N ILE A 175 -13.28 -7.50 11.45
CA ILE A 175 -14.01 -7.57 10.17
C ILE A 175 -15.51 -7.76 10.45
N GLN A 176 -15.87 -8.59 11.43
CA GLN A 176 -17.26 -8.85 11.77
C GLN A 176 -17.94 -7.64 12.43
N ALA A 177 -17.21 -6.91 13.29
CA ALA A 177 -17.65 -5.63 13.85
C ALA A 177 -17.76 -4.53 12.78
N ARG A 178 -16.86 -4.50 11.79
CA ARG A 178 -16.94 -3.57 10.66
C ARG A 178 -18.17 -3.88 9.80
N LEU A 179 -18.45 -5.16 9.54
CA LEU A 179 -19.59 -5.60 8.73
C LEU A 179 -20.94 -5.22 9.36
N SER A 180 -21.08 -5.40 10.69
CA SER A 180 -22.30 -4.99 11.41
C SER A 180 -22.52 -3.48 11.33
N THR A 181 -21.47 -2.70 11.59
CA THR A 181 -21.51 -1.23 11.51
C THR A 181 -21.91 -0.75 10.11
N MET A 182 -21.33 -1.35 9.06
CA MET A 182 -21.65 -1.00 7.67
C MET A 182 -23.08 -1.36 7.27
N LYS A 183 -23.61 -2.48 7.78
CA LYS A 183 -25.01 -2.87 7.56
C LYS A 183 -25.97 -1.87 8.23
N GLU A 184 -25.65 -1.40 9.43
CA GLU A 184 -26.44 -0.36 10.11
C GLU A 184 -26.43 0.99 9.37
N GLU A 185 -25.27 1.42 8.88
CA GLU A 185 -25.15 2.64 8.09
C GLU A 185 -25.90 2.56 6.75
N ALA A 186 -25.85 1.41 6.08
CA ALA A 186 -26.59 1.17 4.84
C ALA A 186 -28.11 1.21 5.05
N VAL A 187 -28.61 0.80 6.22
CA VAL A 187 -30.04 0.91 6.59
C VAL A 187 -30.45 2.36 6.80
N LYS A 188 -29.57 3.18 7.40
CA LYS A 188 -29.81 4.62 7.64
C LYS A 188 -29.82 5.43 6.34
N ARG A 189 -29.02 5.04 5.34
CA ARG A 189 -28.89 5.75 4.05
C ARG A 189 -29.86 5.19 2.99
N LYS A 190 -31.16 5.35 3.21
CA LYS A 190 -32.20 4.70 2.36
C LYS A 190 -32.32 5.26 0.93
N HIS A 191 -31.95 6.51 0.63
CA HIS A 191 -32.28 7.19 -0.63
C HIS A 191 -31.12 8.02 -1.24
N THR A 192 -30.05 7.36 -1.72
CA THR A 192 -29.02 8.06 -2.52
C THR A 192 -28.23 7.09 -3.38
N LYS A 193 -27.63 7.58 -4.49
CA LYS A 193 -26.77 6.80 -5.42
C LYS A 193 -25.67 5.99 -4.70
N ARG A 194 -25.25 6.44 -3.51
CA ARG A 194 -24.33 5.75 -2.58
C ARG A 194 -24.78 4.36 -2.12
N LYS A 195 -26.08 4.02 -2.20
CA LYS A 195 -26.61 2.69 -1.82
C LYS A 195 -25.98 1.54 -2.62
N VAL A 196 -25.58 1.78 -3.86
CA VAL A 196 -24.94 0.77 -4.73
C VAL A 196 -23.52 0.50 -4.26
N VAL A 197 -22.76 1.54 -3.89
CA VAL A 197 -21.38 1.43 -3.38
C VAL A 197 -21.34 0.61 -2.08
N TYR A 198 -22.24 0.89 -1.14
CA TYR A 198 -22.33 0.11 0.11
C TYR A 198 -22.70 -1.35 -0.12
N ARG A 199 -23.61 -1.65 -1.06
CA ARG A 199 -23.93 -3.03 -1.41
C ARG A 199 -22.72 -3.78 -1.94
N ASN A 200 -21.92 -3.15 -2.80
CA ASN A 200 -20.72 -3.78 -3.36
C ASN A 200 -19.66 -4.03 -2.27
N LEU A 201 -19.39 -3.05 -1.40
CA LEU A 201 -18.48 -3.25 -0.26
C LEU A 201 -18.96 -4.35 0.68
N ILE A 202 -20.26 -4.40 1.01
CA ILE A 202 -20.83 -5.45 1.87
C ILE A 202 -20.65 -6.83 1.21
N THR A 203 -20.91 -6.92 -0.09
CA THR A 203 -20.75 -8.19 -0.84
C THR A 203 -19.29 -8.64 -0.86
N GLU A 204 -18.35 -7.72 -1.04
CA GLU A 204 -16.91 -8.03 -1.03
C GLU A 204 -16.42 -8.43 0.37
N THR A 205 -16.87 -7.76 1.43
CA THR A 205 -16.53 -8.14 2.81
C THR A 205 -17.16 -9.48 3.19
N GLU A 206 -18.39 -9.77 2.77
CA GLU A 206 -19.02 -11.09 2.93
C GLU A 206 -18.27 -12.19 2.16
N TYR A 207 -17.79 -11.89 0.95
CA TYR A 207 -16.96 -12.82 0.18
C TYR A 207 -15.63 -13.12 0.89
N ARG A 208 -14.94 -12.11 1.42
CA ARG A 208 -13.72 -12.32 2.23
C ARG A 208 -14.02 -13.19 3.44
N LEU A 209 -15.10 -12.92 4.17
CA LEU A 209 -15.50 -13.72 5.34
C LEU A 209 -15.87 -15.16 4.99
N LYS A 210 -16.44 -15.40 3.81
CA LYS A 210 -16.73 -16.74 3.29
C LYS A 210 -15.47 -17.49 2.88
N LYS A 211 -14.51 -16.81 2.26
CA LYS A 211 -13.19 -17.39 1.93
C LYS A 211 -12.45 -17.81 3.20
N LEU A 212 -12.46 -16.97 4.23
CA LEU A 212 -11.89 -17.29 5.55
C LEU A 212 -12.49 -18.54 6.19
N LYS A 213 -13.80 -18.76 6.06
CA LYS A 213 -14.45 -19.99 6.56
C LYS A 213 -14.06 -21.22 5.75
N LEU A 214 -13.83 -21.08 4.45
CA LEU A 214 -13.39 -22.19 3.60
C LEU A 214 -11.96 -22.63 3.96
N ASP A 215 -11.05 -21.66 4.15
CA ASP A 215 -9.64 -21.92 4.45
C ASP A 215 -9.46 -22.60 5.83
N GLU A 216 -10.32 -22.27 6.81
CA GLU A 216 -10.40 -22.99 8.10
C GLU A 216 -10.91 -24.43 7.95
N THR A 217 -11.81 -24.66 6.99
CA THR A 217 -12.37 -26.01 6.77
C THR A 217 -11.30 -26.90 6.15
N THR A 218 -10.53 -26.39 5.18
CA THR A 218 -9.42 -27.11 4.54
C THR A 218 -8.28 -27.44 5.50
N ALA A 219 -7.87 -26.47 6.36
CA ALA A 219 -6.86 -26.71 7.39
C ALA A 219 -7.30 -27.80 8.39
N SER A 220 -8.59 -27.84 8.76
CA SER A 220 -9.12 -28.87 9.68
C SER A 220 -9.28 -30.27 9.06
N THR A 221 -9.26 -30.39 7.73
CA THR A 221 -9.27 -31.68 7.01
C THR A 221 -7.87 -32.24 6.80
N GLU A 222 -6.87 -31.38 6.56
CA GLU A 222 -5.47 -31.81 6.42
C GLU A 222 -4.93 -32.37 7.74
N ASP A 223 -5.29 -31.75 8.88
CA ASP A 223 -4.94 -32.27 10.22
C ASP A 223 -5.62 -33.63 10.56
N LYS A 224 -6.69 -34.02 9.85
CA LYS A 224 -7.39 -35.31 10.05
C LYS A 224 -6.91 -36.41 9.11
N GLU A 225 -6.38 -36.08 7.93
CA GLU A 225 -5.78 -37.07 7.01
C GLU A 225 -4.37 -37.49 7.43
N GLU A 226 -3.59 -36.65 8.12
CA GLU A 226 -2.30 -37.06 8.70
C GLU A 226 -2.48 -37.96 9.93
N GLY A 227 -3.45 -37.68 10.81
CA GLY A 227 -3.73 -38.50 12.00
C GLY A 227 -4.31 -39.90 11.71
N SER A 228 -4.79 -40.16 10.49
CA SER A 228 -5.35 -41.47 10.10
C SER A 228 -4.37 -42.39 9.36
N LYS A 229 -3.23 -41.86 8.87
CA LYS A 229 -2.16 -42.68 8.26
C LYS A 229 -1.15 -43.23 9.28
N GLU A 230 -1.05 -42.64 10.47
CA GLU A 230 -0.15 -43.13 11.52
C GLU A 230 -0.72 -44.30 12.33
N ALA A 231 -2.04 -44.51 12.34
CA ALA A 231 -2.69 -45.58 13.11
C ALA A 231 -2.74 -46.96 12.40
N GLN A 232 -2.22 -47.10 11.18
CA GLN A 232 -2.20 -48.36 10.43
C GLN A 232 -0.81 -49.00 10.28
N LYS A 233 0.24 -48.47 10.94
CA LYS A 233 1.61 -49.01 10.82
C LYS A 233 2.12 -49.77 12.06
N GLU A 234 1.33 -49.86 13.13
CA GLU A 234 1.67 -50.64 14.33
C GLU A 234 0.71 -51.83 14.48
N GLY A 235 0.90 -52.87 13.68
CA GLY A 235 -0.02 -54.00 13.74
C GLY A 235 0.30 -55.17 12.83
N GLU A 236 1.56 -55.57 12.68
CA GLU A 236 1.88 -56.94 12.25
C GLU A 236 3.27 -57.34 12.76
N GLY A 237 3.28 -57.85 13.99
CA GLY A 237 4.42 -58.51 14.58
C GLY A 237 4.49 -59.98 14.15
N SER A 238 5.73 -60.41 13.92
CA SER A 238 6.29 -61.72 14.28
C SER A 238 5.65 -62.99 13.72
N GLN A 239 6.44 -63.76 12.96
CA GLN A 239 6.66 -65.20 13.19
C GLN A 239 7.91 -65.72 12.43
N PRO A 240 8.47 -66.90 12.77
CA PRO A 240 9.91 -67.07 12.99
C PRO A 240 10.64 -67.94 11.95
N MET A 241 11.96 -68.04 12.15
CA MET A 241 12.93 -68.94 11.52
C MET A 241 12.39 -70.32 11.15
N GLU A 242 12.77 -70.81 9.97
CA GLU A 242 13.18 -72.21 9.85
C GLU A 242 14.27 -72.42 8.79
N VAL A 243 15.04 -73.48 9.07
CA VAL A 243 16.35 -73.87 8.58
C VAL A 243 16.22 -74.68 7.29
N SER A 244 17.14 -74.49 6.34
CA SER A 244 17.84 -75.56 5.57
C SER A 244 18.96 -74.94 4.73
#